data_AF-A0A357CX57-F1
#
_entry.id   AF-A0A357CX57-F1
#
_cell.length_a   1.000
_cell.length_b   1.000
_cell.length_c   1.000
_cell.angle_alpha   90.00
_cell.angle_beta   90.00
_cell.angle_gamma   90.00
#
_symmetry.space_group_name_H-M   'P 1'
#
loop_
_entity.id
_entity.type
_entity.pdbx_description
1 polymer ?
#
loop_
_entity_poly.entity_id
_entity_poly.type
_entity_poly.pdbx_seq_one_letter_code
_entity_poly.pdbx_strand_id
1 'polypeptide(L)'
;MIPYAKKNHIPLVIATTGHNEEELSRLHKLSATVPVFYSRNMSLGINLLLNLCKKAASILGEDYDVEIIEKHHNKKLDAPSGTALMLAEAIKKVRGESEFIFDRTTEHRLRRKNEIGIQSVRGGNIIGEHE
;
A
#
# COMPACT_ATOMS: atom_id res chain seq x y z
N MET A 1 -3.15 24.09 -0.47
CA MET A 1 -3.82 23.35 -1.56
C MET A 1 -5.33 23.31 -1.38
N ILE A 2 -5.88 22.59 -0.39
CA ILE A 2 -7.34 22.40 -0.19
C ILE A 2 -8.15 23.71 -0.23
N PRO A 3 -7.81 24.78 0.52
CA PRO A 3 -8.59 26.02 0.48
C PRO A 3 -8.60 26.69 -0.89
N TYR A 4 -7.49 26.59 -1.63
CA TYR A 4 -7.35 27.15 -2.97
C TYR A 4 -8.20 26.38 -3.99
N ALA A 5 -8.16 25.05 -3.92
CA ALA A 5 -8.97 24.19 -4.78
C ALA A 5 -10.47 24.39 -4.55
N LYS A 6 -10.88 24.50 -3.27
CA LYS A 6 -12.28 24.79 -2.89
C LYS A 6 -12.75 26.14 -3.41
N LYS A 7 -11.96 27.20 -3.21
CA LYS A 7 -12.32 28.56 -3.64
C LYS A 7 -12.50 28.67 -5.16
N ASN A 8 -11.66 27.98 -5.92
CA ASN A 8 -11.61 28.11 -7.39
C ASN A 8 -12.29 26.94 -8.13
N HIS A 9 -12.88 25.98 -7.42
CA HIS A 9 -13.47 24.76 -7.98
C HIS A 9 -12.52 23.98 -8.91
N ILE A 10 -11.23 23.93 -8.55
CA ILE A 10 -10.20 23.27 -9.35
C ILE A 10 -10.10 21.78 -8.94
N PRO A 11 -10.27 20.83 -9.88
CA PRO A 11 -10.07 19.41 -9.62
C PRO A 11 -8.68 19.10 -9.05
N LEU A 12 -8.61 18.13 -8.13
CA LEU A 12 -7.35 17.72 -7.51
C LEU A 12 -6.98 16.28 -7.86
N VAL A 13 -5.72 16.07 -8.23
CA VAL A 13 -5.06 14.77 -8.32
C VAL A 13 -3.98 14.73 -7.25
N ILE A 14 -4.10 13.82 -6.29
CA ILE A 14 -3.22 13.73 -5.12
C ILE A 14 -2.58 12.35 -5.09
N ALA A 15 -1.26 12.32 -5.28
CA ALA A 15 -0.42 11.12 -5.20
C ALA A 15 0.49 11.09 -3.96
N THR A 16 0.42 12.11 -3.11
CA THR A 16 1.30 12.25 -1.95
C THR A 16 0.98 11.18 -0.91
N THR A 17 2.02 10.51 -0.42
CA THR A 17 1.93 9.47 0.62
C THR A 17 2.14 10.06 2.02
N GLY A 18 1.80 9.32 3.07
CA GLY A 18 2.05 9.72 4.46
C GLY A 18 0.98 10.63 5.07
N HIS A 19 -0.18 10.75 4.43
CA HIS A 19 -1.31 11.49 5.00
C HIS A 19 -1.84 10.82 6.27
N ASN A 20 -2.11 11.62 7.30
CA ASN A 20 -2.81 11.16 8.48
C ASN A 20 -4.34 11.09 8.25
N GLU A 21 -5.07 10.45 9.15
CA GLU A 21 -6.53 10.30 9.06
C GLU A 21 -7.27 11.64 8.99
N GLU A 22 -6.77 12.67 9.68
CA GLU A 22 -7.38 14.01 9.65
C GLU A 22 -7.26 14.65 8.25
N GLU A 23 -6.09 14.52 7.63
CA GLU A 23 -5.82 15.01 6.27
C GLU A 23 -6.67 14.27 5.23
N LEU A 24 -6.76 12.94 5.34
CA LEU A 24 -7.63 12.13 4.47
C LEU A 24 -9.11 12.51 4.64
N SER A 25 -9.55 12.76 5.88
CA SER A 25 -10.91 13.25 6.15
C SER A 25 -11.18 14.60 5.51
N ARG A 26 -10.21 15.52 5.52
CA ARG A 26 -10.33 16.82 4.84
C ARG A 26 -10.46 16.68 3.33
N LEU A 27 -9.71 15.76 2.71
CA LEU A 27 -9.83 15.45 1.28
C LEU A 27 -11.19 14.84 0.94
N HIS A 28 -11.69 13.92 1.77
CA HIS A 28 -13.01 13.32 1.61
C HIS A 28 -14.14 14.36 1.77
N LYS A 29 -14.00 15.33 2.68
CA LYS A 29 -14.98 16.42 2.80
C LYS A 29 -14.95 17.35 1.58
N LEU A 30 -13.76 17.60 1.02
CA LEU A 30 -13.61 18.42 -0.18
C LEU A 30 -14.25 17.75 -1.41
N SER A 31 -14.16 16.42 -1.52
CA SER A 31 -14.66 15.66 -2.67
C SER A 31 -16.17 15.78 -2.89
N ALA A 32 -16.92 16.21 -1.87
CA ALA A 32 -18.35 16.50 -1.98
C ALA A 32 -18.67 17.73 -2.88
N THR A 33 -17.70 18.63 -3.07
CA THR A 33 -17.89 19.90 -3.80
C THR A 33 -16.91 20.12 -4.95
N VAL A 34 -15.77 19.42 -4.94
CA VAL A 34 -14.71 19.54 -5.94
C VAL A 34 -14.28 18.13 -6.32
N PRO A 35 -14.08 17.79 -7.61
CA PRO A 35 -13.55 16.49 -7.98
C PRO A 35 -12.17 16.25 -7.36
N VAL A 36 -12.03 15.16 -6.60
CA VAL A 36 -10.76 14.77 -5.97
C VAL A 36 -10.45 13.32 -6.36
N PHE A 37 -9.31 13.13 -7.01
CA PHE A 37 -8.72 11.82 -7.25
C PHE A 37 -7.52 11.65 -6.33
N TYR A 38 -7.59 10.67 -5.43
CA TYR A 38 -6.52 10.34 -4.49
C TYR A 38 -6.08 8.89 -4.68
N SER A 39 -4.78 8.67 -4.83
CA SER A 39 -4.19 7.34 -4.81
C SER A 39 -2.79 7.38 -4.22
N ARG A 40 -2.40 6.36 -3.43
CA ARG A 40 -1.02 6.21 -2.94
C ARG A 40 -0.04 5.78 -4.05
N ASN A 41 -0.55 5.30 -5.20
CA ASN A 41 0.24 4.98 -6.39
C ASN A 41 -0.58 5.19 -7.67
N MET A 42 -0.05 6.00 -8.60
CA MET A 42 -0.73 6.36 -9.85
C MET A 42 -0.51 5.37 -11.00
N SER A 43 0.34 4.35 -10.81
CA SER A 43 0.61 3.33 -11.82
C SER A 43 -0.63 2.46 -12.04
N LEU A 44 -1.09 2.39 -13.29
CA LEU A 44 -2.15 1.46 -13.70
C LEU A 44 -1.77 0.01 -13.40
N GLY A 45 -0.50 -0.36 -13.64
CA GLY A 45 0.01 -1.71 -13.37
C GLY A 45 -0.08 -2.09 -11.90
N ILE A 46 0.25 -1.17 -10.99
CA ILE A 46 0.14 -1.41 -9.54
C ILE A 46 -1.33 -1.52 -9.10
N ASN A 47 -2.23 -0.71 -9.66
CA ASN A 47 -3.66 -0.84 -9.35
C ASN A 47 -4.26 -2.15 -9.90
N LEU A 48 -3.80 -2.62 -11.07
CA LEU A 48 -4.16 -3.94 -11.58
C LEU A 48 -3.62 -5.05 -10.66
N LEU A 49 -2.33 -4.98 -10.29
CA LEU A 49 -1.71 -5.94 -9.36
C LEU A 49 -2.46 -6.00 -8.04
N LEU A 50 -2.84 -4.86 -7.47
CA LEU A 50 -3.65 -4.78 -6.24
C LEU A 50 -4.96 -5.60 -6.35
N ASN A 51 -5.67 -5.48 -7.47
CA ASN A 51 -6.90 -6.22 -7.70
C ASN A 51 -6.65 -7.71 -7.91
N LEU A 52 -5.56 -8.08 -8.60
CA LEU A 52 -5.15 -9.47 -8.78
C LEU A 52 -4.76 -10.12 -7.45
N CYS A 53 -3.98 -9.44 -6.60
CA CYS A 53 -3.62 -9.91 -5.27
C CYS A 53 -4.85 -10.15 -4.39
N LYS A 54 -5.82 -9.23 -4.38
CA LYS A 54 -7.10 -9.42 -3.66
C LYS A 54 -7.85 -10.66 -4.16
N LYS A 55 -7.94 -10.83 -5.48
CA LYS A 55 -8.63 -11.96 -6.08
C LYS A 55 -7.92 -13.28 -5.77
N ALA A 56 -6.59 -13.32 -5.89
CA ALA A 56 -5.78 -14.48 -5.53
C ALA A 56 -5.97 -14.83 -4.05
N ALA A 57 -5.86 -13.86 -3.14
CA ALA A 57 -6.08 -14.07 -1.71
C ALA A 57 -7.47 -14.63 -1.38
N SER A 58 -8.51 -14.16 -2.08
CA SER A 58 -9.88 -14.65 -1.89
C SER A 58 -10.08 -16.09 -2.38
N ILE A 59 -9.37 -16.51 -3.43
CA ILE A 59 -9.51 -17.85 -4.01
C ILE A 59 -8.66 -18.87 -3.26
N LEU A 60 -7.43 -18.49 -2.93
CA LEU A 60 -6.45 -19.37 -2.28
C LEU A 60 -6.70 -19.51 -0.77
N GLY A 61 -7.39 -18.54 -0.16
CA GLY A 61 -7.77 -18.60 1.25
C GLY A 61 -6.56 -18.67 2.19
N GLU A 62 -6.74 -19.37 3.31
CA GLU A 62 -5.71 -19.51 4.37
C GLU A 62 -4.73 -20.66 4.13
N ASP A 63 -4.92 -21.46 3.08
CA ASP A 63 -4.05 -22.58 2.75
C ASP A 63 -2.74 -22.14 2.09
N TYR A 64 -2.67 -20.87 1.68
CA TYR A 64 -1.48 -20.25 1.11
C TYR A 64 -0.94 -19.17 2.03
N ASP A 65 0.36 -19.21 2.24
CA ASP A 65 1.12 -18.15 2.91
C ASP A 65 1.32 -16.96 1.96
N VAL A 66 1.21 -15.75 2.49
CA VAL A 66 1.44 -14.51 1.73
C VAL A 66 2.74 -13.88 2.19
N GLU A 67 3.64 -13.70 1.24
CA GLU A 67 4.89 -12.96 1.40
C GLU A 67 4.95 -11.90 0.30
N ILE A 68 5.33 -10.68 0.68
CA ILE A 68 5.54 -9.56 -0.23
C ILE A 68 7.02 -9.20 -0.21
N ILE A 69 7.65 -9.15 -1.38
CA ILE A 69 9.04 -8.76 -1.51
C ILE A 69 9.09 -7.49 -2.34
N GLU A 70 9.70 -6.44 -1.79
CA GLU A 70 9.92 -5.19 -2.50
C GLU A 70 11.41 -4.85 -2.60
N LYS A 71 11.83 -4.32 -3.75
CA LYS A 71 13.21 -3.90 -4.00
C LYS A 71 13.25 -2.48 -4.53
N HIS A 72 14.10 -1.64 -3.97
CA HIS A 72 14.30 -0.25 -4.40
C HIS A 72 15.77 0.16 -4.30
N HIS A 73 16.08 1.31 -4.91
CA HIS A 73 17.40 1.93 -4.87
C HIS A 73 17.89 2.19 -3.43
N ASN A 74 19.20 2.25 -3.26
CA ASN A 74 19.84 2.42 -1.94
C ASN A 74 19.51 3.76 -1.25
N LYS A 75 19.02 4.77 -1.98
CA LYS A 75 18.62 6.08 -1.44
C LYS A 75 17.18 6.14 -0.92
N LYS A 76 16.40 5.06 -1.00
CA LYS A 76 15.00 5.08 -0.55
C LYS A 76 14.95 4.96 0.97
N LEU A 77 14.37 5.97 1.62
CA LEU A 77 14.38 6.12 3.08
C LEU A 77 13.34 5.25 3.79
N ASP A 78 12.14 5.15 3.22
CA ASP A 78 11.03 4.38 3.79
C ASP A 78 11.19 2.88 3.51
N ALA A 79 10.89 2.05 4.51
CA ALA A 79 10.80 0.60 4.40
C ALA A 79 9.74 0.07 5.40
N PRO A 80 8.76 -0.75 4.96
CA PRO A 80 8.45 -1.06 3.57
C PRO A 80 7.96 0.15 2.77
N SER A 81 8.05 0.06 1.44
CA SER A 81 7.50 1.08 0.54
C SER A 81 5.98 1.23 0.71
N GLY A 82 5.46 2.43 0.46
CA GLY A 82 4.02 2.69 0.49
C GLY A 82 3.20 1.77 -0.43
N THR A 83 3.76 1.31 -1.56
CA THR A 83 3.13 0.33 -2.45
C THR A 83 3.03 -1.05 -1.80
N ALA A 84 4.09 -1.52 -1.13
CA ALA A 84 4.08 -2.81 -0.43
C ALA A 84 3.04 -2.81 0.71
N LEU A 85 2.96 -1.72 1.48
CA LEU A 85 1.93 -1.55 2.50
C LEU A 85 0.51 -1.51 1.90
N MET A 86 0.33 -0.83 0.76
CA MET A 86 -0.96 -0.82 0.05
C MET A 86 -1.39 -2.23 -0.35
N LEU A 87 -0.48 -3.04 -0.91
CA LEU A 87 -0.75 -4.42 -1.30
C LEU A 87 -1.09 -5.28 -0.06
N ALA A 88 -0.29 -5.18 1.01
CA ALA A 88 -0.50 -5.91 2.26
C ALA A 88 -1.85 -5.58 2.91
N GLU A 89 -2.20 -4.29 3.02
CA GLU A 89 -3.49 -3.83 3.55
C GLU A 89 -4.67 -4.35 2.73
N ALA A 90 -4.52 -4.38 1.40
CA ALA A 90 -5.56 -4.91 0.52
C ALA A 90 -5.77 -6.41 0.69
N ILE A 91 -4.68 -7.19 0.82
CA ILE A 91 -4.76 -8.63 1.07
C ILE A 91 -5.35 -8.90 2.45
N LYS A 92 -4.92 -8.17 3.48
CA LYS A 92 -5.47 -8.25 4.85
C LYS A 92 -6.98 -8.03 4.87
N LYS A 93 -7.50 -7.03 4.14
CA LYS A 93 -8.95 -6.79 4.04
C LYS A 93 -9.75 -7.97 3.48
N VAL A 94 -9.13 -8.82 2.66
CA VAL A 94 -9.77 -10.01 2.09
C VAL A 94 -9.65 -11.21 3.03
N ARG A 95 -8.48 -11.39 3.66
CA ARG A 95 -8.19 -12.54 4.55
C ARG A 95 -8.71 -12.39 5.97
N GLY A 96 -9.06 -11.18 6.42
CA GLY A 96 -9.51 -10.91 7.78
C GLY A 96 -8.37 -10.48 8.72
N GLU A 97 -8.35 -11.00 9.95
CA GLU A 97 -7.37 -10.62 10.98
C GLU A 97 -5.97 -11.14 10.66
N SER A 98 -5.23 -10.44 9.78
CA SER A 98 -3.83 -10.74 9.48
C SER A 98 -2.84 -9.85 10.23
N GLU A 99 -1.69 -10.39 10.59
CA GLU A 99 -0.57 -9.70 11.23
C GLU A 99 0.56 -9.46 10.21
N PHE A 100 1.16 -8.27 10.23
CA PHE A 100 2.29 -7.96 9.36
C PHE A 100 3.60 -8.33 10.04
N ILE A 101 4.43 -9.15 9.40
CA ILE A 101 5.74 -9.55 9.88
C ILE A 101 6.82 -8.96 8.95
N PHE A 102 7.61 -8.02 9.48
CA PHE A 102 8.59 -7.27 8.67
C PHE A 102 9.99 -7.89 8.68
N ASP A 103 10.33 -8.62 9.73
CA ASP A 103 11.64 -9.25 9.88
C ASP A 103 11.46 -10.65 10.46
N ARG A 104 11.74 -11.65 9.63
CA ARG A 104 11.68 -13.06 10.03
C ARG A 104 12.98 -13.55 10.62
N THR A 105 14.08 -12.81 10.49
CA THR A 105 15.40 -13.21 11.01
C THR A 105 15.44 -13.15 12.54
N THR A 106 14.57 -12.33 13.14
CA THR A 106 14.38 -12.22 14.59
C THR A 106 13.27 -13.13 15.13
N GLU A 107 12.55 -13.84 14.25
CA GLU A 107 11.43 -14.72 14.62
C GLU A 107 11.89 -16.17 14.79
N HIS A 108 11.97 -16.63 16.03
CA HIS A 108 12.33 -18.02 16.39
C HIS A 108 11.10 -18.89 16.65
N ARG A 109 10.11 -18.81 15.76
CA ARG A 109 8.86 -19.59 15.85
C ARG A 109 8.37 -20.04 14.50
N LEU A 110 7.50 -21.07 14.50
CA LEU A 110 6.76 -21.47 13.31
C LEU A 110 5.84 -20.34 12.82
N ARG A 111 5.68 -20.24 11.49
CA ARG A 111 4.76 -19.30 10.83
C ARG A 111 3.33 -19.55 11.29
N ARG A 112 2.63 -18.49 11.71
CA ARG A 112 1.17 -18.54 11.90
C ARG A 112 0.47 -18.30 10.57
N LYS A 113 -0.67 -18.98 10.35
CA LYS A 113 -1.46 -18.89 9.11
C LYS A 113 -1.95 -17.47 8.77
N ASN A 114 -2.10 -16.62 9.78
CA ASN A 114 -2.56 -15.26 9.62
C ASN A 114 -1.44 -14.23 9.41
N GLU A 115 -0.19 -14.66 9.25
CA GLU A 115 0.94 -13.77 8.93
C GLU A 115 0.89 -13.34 7.46
N ILE A 116 1.19 -12.06 7.21
CA ILE A 116 1.60 -11.52 5.91
C ILE A 116 3.02 -11.01 6.09
N GLY A 117 3.99 -11.72 5.50
CA GLY A 117 5.39 -11.32 5.55
C GLY A 117 5.70 -10.22 4.56
N ILE A 118 6.53 -9.25 4.94
CA ILE A 118 6.93 -8.13 4.07
C ILE A 118 8.44 -7.93 4.17
N GLN A 119 9.15 -8.14 3.07
CA GLN A 119 10.61 -8.03 2.99
C GLN A 119 11.01 -6.85 2.10
N SER A 120 11.92 -6.01 2.60
CA SER A 120 12.37 -4.79 1.91
C SER A 120 13.86 -4.86 1.56
N VAL A 121 14.17 -4.86 0.28
CA VAL A 121 15.54 -4.90 -0.26
C VAL A 121 15.95 -3.51 -0.75
N ARG A 122 17.16 -3.07 -0.39
CA ARG A 122 17.73 -1.78 -0.83
C ARG A 122 19.06 -2.03 -1.54
N GLY A 123 19.18 -1.57 -2.77
CA GLY A 123 20.40 -1.80 -3.55
C GLY A 123 20.46 -1.01 -4.85
N GLY A 124 21.67 -0.53 -5.19
CA GLY A 124 21.94 0.12 -6.47
C GLY A 124 20.95 1.24 -6.83
N ASN A 125 20.47 1.19 -8.07
CA ASN A 125 19.55 2.15 -8.70
C ASN A 125 18.19 1.52 -9.09
N ILE A 126 17.77 0.46 -8.39
CA ILE A 126 16.49 -0.23 -8.66
C ILE A 126 15.33 0.77 -8.54
N ILE A 127 14.53 0.91 -9.60
CA ILE A 127 13.42 1.88 -9.62
C ILE A 127 12.33 1.48 -8.62
N GLY A 128 11.97 0.20 -8.60
CA GLY A 128 10.94 -0.37 -7.75
C GLY A 128 10.46 -1.70 -8.34
N GLU A 129 10.60 -2.77 -7.58
CA GLU A 129 10.06 -4.10 -7.89
C GLU A 129 9.18 -4.56 -6.74
N HIS A 130 8.07 -5.23 -7.07
CA HIS A 130 7.10 -5.77 -6.10
C HIS A 130 6.67 -7.15 -6.56
N GLU A 131 6.89 -8.14 -5.70
CA GLU A 131 6.50 -9.55 -5.87
C GLU A 131 5.49 -9.94 -4.78
#